data_AF-A0A3C0TAR8-F1
#
_entry.id   AF-A0A3C0TAR8-F1
#
_cell.length_a   1.000
_cell.length_b   1.000
_cell.length_c   1.000
_cell.angle_alpha   90.00
_cell.angle_beta   90.00
_cell.angle_gamma   90.00
#
_symmetry.space_group_name_H-M   'P 1'
#
loop_
_entity.id
_entity.type
_entity.pdbx_description
1 polymer ?
#
loop_
_entity_poly.entity_id
_entity_poly.type
_entity_poly.pdbx_seq_one_letter_code
_entity_poly.pdbx_strand_id
1 'polypeptide(L)'
;MAHVMPKYIRITKGNLLRYQRDYPTRLQRIADKKTFTYPLGLKKDANEAAVNRAIADANEQYDLHVKMLTESDPAAFAESELDKAAIALLKTRRLRAGQYSIPFDADEDGSPITEEEKTRRHRLFETGVRPEEYLNEIDYAEEAFPEIDNVRVKEAIGESLTFKDLAVYRAFDKLLSAEKAKPRTLGALWEEYRDHTGIDPSTRTGRREEKRWQNFLAITGDKIIAPNTNNILHQGLDNYVIERKTSGVKGQTIDRELNRILACLRWVSRKYRFDWQIVRPLTWKDPVASKAVMTREEQRQLFAFCLDQQDELTQLRSAATICMLQGGIMTSELARSEPDDLHLDAEIPYLLIRQKTKTKQRNRVVPIVLAPSFLVDC
;
A
#
# COMPACT_ATOMS: atom_id res chain seq x y z
N MET A 1 -18.17 -34.74 10.82
CA MET A 1 -19.33 -33.86 11.08
C MET A 1 -19.68 -33.12 9.79
N ALA A 2 -20.92 -33.22 9.32
CA ALA A 2 -21.34 -32.54 8.09
C ALA A 2 -21.46 -31.04 8.38
N HIS A 3 -20.56 -30.22 7.84
CA HIS A 3 -20.71 -28.75 7.88
C HIS A 3 -22.01 -28.37 7.18
N VAL A 4 -23.01 -27.93 7.95
CA VAL A 4 -24.26 -27.41 7.41
C VAL A 4 -23.94 -26.09 6.72
N MET A 5 -24.03 -26.09 5.39
CA MET A 5 -23.72 -24.90 4.59
C MET A 5 -24.82 -23.84 4.77
N PRO A 6 -24.48 -22.54 4.81
CA PRO A 6 -25.47 -21.48 4.93
C PRO A 6 -26.45 -21.45 3.75
N LYS A 7 -27.62 -20.84 3.98
CA LYS A 7 -28.73 -20.77 3.00
C LYS A 7 -28.25 -20.17 1.67
N TYR A 8 -28.71 -20.76 0.57
CA TYR A 8 -28.37 -20.37 -0.82
C TYR A 8 -26.92 -20.60 -1.25
N ILE A 9 -26.06 -21.21 -0.42
CA ILE A 9 -24.70 -21.59 -0.84
C ILE A 9 -24.69 -23.01 -1.41
N ARG A 10 -23.98 -23.15 -2.54
CA ARG A 10 -23.68 -24.43 -3.19
C ARG A 10 -22.19 -24.54 -3.50
N ILE A 11 -21.66 -25.76 -3.43
CA ILE A 11 -20.29 -26.08 -3.83
C ILE A 11 -20.29 -26.42 -5.32
N THR A 12 -19.42 -25.77 -6.10
CA THR A 12 -19.23 -26.04 -7.53
C THR A 12 -17.96 -26.88 -7.74
N LYS A 13 -17.77 -27.45 -8.95
CA LYS A 13 -16.53 -28.13 -9.35
C LYS A 13 -15.30 -27.28 -8.97
N GLY A 14 -14.33 -27.88 -8.28
CA GLY A 14 -13.12 -27.20 -7.80
C GLY A 14 -13.17 -26.67 -6.36
N ASN A 15 -14.10 -27.12 -5.51
CA ASN A 15 -14.27 -26.69 -4.12
C ASN A 15 -14.57 -25.18 -3.94
N LEU A 16 -15.10 -24.54 -4.98
CA LEU A 16 -15.48 -23.12 -4.94
C LEU A 16 -16.94 -22.94 -4.51
N LEU A 17 -17.19 -21.90 -3.72
CA LEU A 17 -18.51 -21.53 -3.24
C LEU A 17 -19.24 -20.64 -4.25
N ARG A 18 -20.52 -20.93 -4.46
CA ARG A 18 -21.44 -20.18 -5.32
C ARG A 18 -22.72 -19.90 -4.56
N TYR A 19 -23.26 -18.70 -4.75
CA TYR A 19 -24.59 -18.33 -4.32
C TYR A 19 -25.62 -18.70 -5.39
N GLN A 20 -26.73 -19.31 -4.99
CA GLN A 20 -27.79 -19.77 -5.87
C GLN A 20 -29.17 -19.53 -5.22
N ARG A 21 -29.97 -18.65 -5.84
CA ARG A 21 -31.32 -18.29 -5.38
C ARG A 21 -32.29 -18.19 -6.55
N ASP A 22 -33.49 -18.75 -6.39
CA ASP A 22 -34.52 -18.72 -7.43
C ASP A 22 -35.19 -17.34 -7.53
N TYR A 23 -35.46 -16.89 -8.75
CA TYR A 23 -36.21 -15.66 -8.98
C TYR A 23 -37.69 -15.81 -8.59
N PRO A 24 -38.38 -14.72 -8.23
CA PRO A 24 -39.83 -14.75 -8.05
C PRO A 24 -40.54 -15.25 -9.32
N THR A 25 -41.56 -16.09 -9.18
CA THR A 25 -42.23 -16.78 -10.29
C THR A 25 -42.70 -15.84 -11.41
N ARG A 26 -43.11 -14.61 -11.06
CA ARG A 26 -43.54 -13.57 -12.00
C ARG A 26 -42.39 -13.03 -12.87
N LEU A 27 -41.17 -13.01 -12.34
CA LEU A 27 -39.98 -12.47 -13.01
C LEU A 27 -39.18 -13.55 -13.77
N GLN A 28 -39.45 -14.84 -13.54
CA GLN A 28 -38.76 -15.94 -14.22
C GLN A 28 -38.92 -15.91 -15.75
N ARG A 29 -40.06 -15.40 -16.24
CA ARG A 29 -40.30 -15.21 -17.68
C ARG A 29 -39.48 -14.05 -18.27
N ILE A 30 -39.17 -13.04 -17.47
CA ILE A 30 -38.40 -11.86 -17.89
C ILE A 30 -36.89 -12.13 -17.76
N ALA A 31 -36.49 -12.94 -16.78
CA ALA A 31 -35.10 -13.31 -16.53
C ALA A 31 -34.57 -14.43 -17.44
N ASP A 32 -35.43 -15.05 -18.27
CA ASP A 32 -35.16 -16.22 -19.13
C ASP A 32 -34.56 -17.45 -18.40
N LYS A 33 -34.49 -17.41 -17.07
CA LYS A 33 -33.86 -18.43 -16.21
C LYS A 33 -34.59 -18.50 -14.88
N LYS A 34 -34.68 -19.70 -14.31
CA LYS A 34 -35.31 -19.93 -12.99
C LYS A 34 -34.46 -19.38 -11.84
N THR A 35 -33.14 -19.47 -11.96
CA THR A 35 -32.23 -19.31 -10.83
C THR A 35 -31.13 -18.30 -11.10
N PHE A 36 -30.97 -17.35 -10.18
CA PHE A 36 -29.82 -16.46 -10.13
C PHE A 36 -28.62 -17.20 -9.54
N THR A 37 -27.46 -17.04 -10.18
CA THR A 37 -26.21 -17.58 -9.65
C THR A 37 -25.13 -16.52 -9.59
N TYR A 38 -24.42 -16.46 -8.46
CA TYR A 38 -23.32 -15.50 -8.26
C TYR A 38 -22.10 -16.20 -7.65
N PRO A 39 -20.91 -16.12 -8.28
CA PRO A 39 -19.70 -16.74 -7.74
C PRO A 39 -19.22 -15.98 -6.49
N LEU A 40 -18.96 -16.68 -5.39
CA LEU A 40 -18.45 -16.05 -4.17
C LEU A 40 -16.92 -15.88 -4.17
N GLY A 41 -16.21 -16.56 -5.08
CA GLY A 41 -14.75 -16.50 -5.17
C GLY A 41 -14.00 -17.12 -3.97
N LEU A 42 -14.72 -17.79 -3.07
CA LEU A 42 -14.19 -18.41 -1.87
C LEU A 42 -14.11 -19.93 -2.03
N LYS A 43 -13.11 -20.56 -1.41
CA LYS A 43 -13.03 -22.02 -1.28
C LYS A 43 -13.90 -22.50 -0.11
N LYS A 44 -14.23 -23.79 -0.10
CA LYS A 44 -15.00 -24.45 0.96
C LYS A 44 -14.46 -24.19 2.37
N ASP A 45 -13.14 -24.07 2.51
CA ASP A 45 -12.46 -23.91 3.82
C ASP A 45 -12.28 -22.43 4.23
N ALA A 46 -12.95 -21.50 3.54
CA ALA A 46 -12.88 -20.08 3.85
C ALA A 46 -13.49 -19.76 5.23
N ASN A 47 -12.92 -18.77 5.91
CA ASN A 47 -13.39 -18.29 7.21
C ASN A 47 -14.87 -17.90 7.16
N GLU A 48 -15.65 -18.32 8.17
CA GLU A 48 -17.08 -18.04 8.31
C GLU A 48 -17.41 -16.54 8.21
N ALA A 49 -16.56 -15.67 8.78
CA ALA A 49 -16.75 -14.21 8.67
C ALA A 49 -16.57 -13.69 7.22
N ALA A 50 -15.71 -14.31 6.42
CA ALA A 50 -15.52 -13.97 5.02
C ALA A 50 -16.69 -14.50 4.16
N VAL A 51 -17.18 -15.71 4.49
CA VAL A 51 -18.36 -16.30 3.85
C VAL A 51 -19.61 -15.44 4.09
N ASN A 52 -19.84 -14.97 5.32
CA ASN A 52 -20.99 -14.14 5.65
C ASN A 52 -20.97 -12.77 4.94
N ARG A 53 -19.79 -12.14 4.80
CA ARG A 53 -19.63 -10.93 3.98
C ARG A 53 -19.95 -11.18 2.52
N ALA A 54 -19.42 -12.27 1.95
CA ALA A 54 -19.69 -12.63 0.56
C ALA A 54 -21.18 -12.97 0.31
N ILE A 55 -21.88 -13.53 1.30
CA ILE A 55 -23.33 -13.75 1.23
C ILE A 55 -24.09 -12.42 1.22
N ALA A 56 -23.72 -11.47 2.10
CA ALA A 56 -24.35 -10.15 2.15
C ALA A 56 -24.21 -9.44 0.79
N ASP A 57 -23.01 -9.42 0.23
CA ASP A 57 -22.75 -8.87 -1.10
C ASP A 57 -23.60 -9.59 -2.18
N ALA A 58 -23.69 -10.91 -2.14
CA ALA A 58 -24.47 -11.69 -3.11
C ALA A 58 -25.99 -11.44 -3.00
N ASN A 59 -26.50 -11.21 -1.79
CA ASN A 59 -27.89 -10.83 -1.58
C ASN A 59 -28.18 -9.44 -2.14
N GLU A 60 -27.31 -8.45 -1.91
CA GLU A 60 -27.46 -7.12 -2.50
C GLU A 60 -27.48 -7.17 -4.03
N GLN A 61 -26.61 -7.99 -4.64
CA GLN A 61 -26.60 -8.17 -6.09
C GLN A 61 -27.88 -8.84 -6.60
N TYR A 62 -28.40 -9.81 -5.87
CA TYR A 62 -29.68 -10.46 -6.20
C TYR A 62 -30.84 -9.46 -6.12
N ASP A 63 -30.92 -8.67 -5.05
CA ASP A 63 -32.00 -7.70 -4.84
C ASP A 63 -31.95 -6.58 -5.89
N LEU A 64 -30.74 -6.10 -6.23
CA LEU A 64 -30.52 -5.16 -7.34
C LEU A 64 -30.97 -5.75 -8.68
N HIS A 65 -30.66 -7.01 -8.95
CA HIS A 65 -31.08 -7.67 -10.19
C HIS A 65 -32.60 -7.87 -10.28
N VAL A 66 -33.26 -8.20 -9.16
CA VAL A 66 -34.72 -8.25 -9.08
C VAL A 66 -35.33 -6.87 -9.31
N LYS A 67 -34.74 -5.81 -8.74
CA LYS A 67 -35.17 -4.42 -8.96
C LYS A 67 -35.04 -4.01 -10.43
N MET A 68 -33.93 -4.33 -11.09
CA MET A 68 -33.74 -4.10 -12.53
C MET A 68 -34.74 -4.84 -13.43
N LEU A 69 -35.25 -6.00 -13.00
CA LEU A 69 -36.25 -6.76 -13.75
C LEU A 69 -37.68 -6.24 -13.50
N THR A 70 -37.88 -5.47 -12.43
CA THR A 70 -39.22 -5.00 -12.01
C THR A 70 -39.43 -3.55 -12.42
N GLU A 71 -38.41 -2.71 -12.27
CA GLU A 71 -38.47 -1.27 -12.47
C GLU A 71 -37.78 -0.88 -13.78
N SER A 72 -38.48 -0.11 -14.61
CA SER A 72 -37.98 0.33 -15.92
C SER A 72 -37.45 1.75 -15.89
N ASP A 73 -37.87 2.57 -14.92
CA ASP A 73 -37.43 3.96 -14.76
C ASP A 73 -36.03 4.03 -14.11
N PRO A 74 -35.02 4.60 -14.78
CA PRO A 74 -33.70 4.79 -14.19
C PRO A 74 -33.67 5.72 -12.97
N ALA A 75 -34.62 6.66 -12.84
CA ALA A 75 -34.68 7.58 -11.71
C ALA A 75 -35.04 6.89 -10.38
N ALA A 76 -35.59 5.67 -10.45
CA ALA A 76 -35.91 4.85 -9.28
C ALA A 76 -34.67 4.19 -8.64
N PHE A 77 -33.48 4.32 -9.24
CA PHE A 77 -32.24 3.72 -8.78
C PHE A 77 -31.28 4.76 -8.18
N ALA A 78 -30.62 4.39 -7.09
CA ALA A 78 -29.60 5.23 -6.49
C ALA A 78 -28.29 5.19 -7.32
N GLU A 79 -27.48 6.25 -7.25
CA GLU A 79 -26.19 6.30 -7.95
C GLU A 79 -25.25 5.14 -7.52
N SER A 80 -25.33 4.72 -6.26
CA SER A 80 -24.58 3.56 -5.75
C SER A 80 -25.04 2.22 -6.34
N GLU A 81 -26.30 2.09 -6.73
CA GLU A 81 -26.85 0.92 -7.41
C GLU A 81 -26.37 0.86 -8.87
N LEU A 82 -26.36 2.01 -9.55
CA LEU A 82 -25.80 2.14 -10.90
C LEU A 82 -24.31 1.78 -10.93
N ASP A 83 -23.54 2.24 -9.95
CA ASP A 83 -22.13 1.92 -9.82
C ASP A 83 -21.87 0.43 -9.54
N LYS A 84 -22.73 -0.23 -8.75
CA LYS A 84 -22.67 -1.69 -8.52
C LYS A 84 -22.97 -2.46 -9.80
N ALA A 85 -23.99 -2.04 -10.56
CA ALA A 85 -24.35 -2.64 -11.84
C ALA A 85 -23.21 -2.53 -12.87
N ALA A 86 -22.60 -1.36 -12.99
CA ALA A 86 -21.44 -1.14 -13.86
C ALA A 86 -20.25 -2.04 -13.49
N ILE A 87 -19.94 -2.21 -12.19
CA ILE A 87 -18.86 -3.11 -11.73
C ILE A 87 -19.19 -4.58 -12.03
N ALA A 88 -20.45 -5.00 -11.88
CA ALA A 88 -20.89 -6.35 -12.20
C ALA A 88 -20.77 -6.63 -13.72
N LEU A 89 -21.09 -5.65 -14.56
CA LEU A 89 -20.90 -5.73 -16.02
C LEU A 89 -19.42 -5.93 -16.39
N LEU A 90 -18.53 -5.10 -15.83
CA LEU A 90 -17.08 -5.24 -16.04
C LEU A 90 -16.58 -6.65 -15.64
N LYS A 91 -16.97 -7.14 -14.46
CA LYS A 91 -16.59 -8.49 -13.99
C LYS A 91 -17.09 -9.60 -14.91
N THR A 92 -18.30 -9.48 -15.44
CA THR A 92 -18.89 -10.46 -16.37
C THR A 92 -18.07 -10.54 -17.65
N ARG A 93 -17.58 -9.40 -18.15
CA ARG A 93 -16.70 -9.30 -19.32
C ARG A 93 -15.22 -9.52 -19.02
N ARG A 94 -14.87 -9.87 -17.76
CA ARG A 94 -13.49 -10.04 -17.26
C ARG A 94 -12.62 -8.78 -17.38
N LEU A 95 -13.24 -7.61 -17.39
CA LEU A 95 -12.58 -6.33 -17.50
C LEU A 95 -12.39 -5.68 -16.13
N ARG A 96 -11.39 -4.81 -16.00
CA ARG A 96 -11.11 -4.02 -14.79
C ARG A 96 -11.36 -2.54 -15.04
N ALA A 97 -11.79 -1.82 -14.00
CA ALA A 97 -11.88 -0.36 -14.09
C ALA A 97 -10.48 0.23 -14.33
N GLY A 98 -10.36 1.22 -15.21
CA GLY A 98 -9.11 1.82 -15.64
C GLY A 98 -8.22 0.89 -16.48
N GLN A 99 -8.74 -0.23 -17.00
CA GLN A 99 -7.94 -1.18 -17.77
C GLN A 99 -7.36 -0.59 -19.06
N TYR A 100 -8.08 0.34 -19.68
CA TYR A 100 -7.64 1.03 -20.89
C TYR A 100 -7.21 2.46 -20.60
N SER A 101 -7.08 2.85 -19.33
CA SER A 101 -6.43 4.10 -18.96
C SER A 101 -4.93 3.91 -19.17
N ILE A 102 -4.39 4.46 -20.25
CA ILE A 102 -2.96 4.49 -20.52
C ILE A 102 -2.42 5.79 -19.90
N PRO A 103 -1.52 5.71 -18.89
CA PRO A 103 -0.80 6.89 -18.45
C PRO A 103 -0.04 7.47 -19.64
N PHE A 104 -0.08 8.80 -19.82
CA PHE A 104 0.62 9.50 -20.90
C PHE A 104 2.10 9.09 -21.05
N ASP A 105 2.72 8.69 -19.93
CA ASP A 105 4.12 8.29 -19.79
C ASP A 105 4.38 6.78 -19.83
N ALA A 106 3.40 5.96 -20.22
CA ALA A 106 3.51 4.50 -20.27
C ALA A 106 3.06 3.89 -21.61
N ASP A 107 3.63 2.74 -21.94
CA ASP A 107 3.21 1.91 -23.09
C ASP A 107 2.03 0.99 -22.74
N GLU A 108 1.48 0.26 -23.71
CA GLU A 108 0.30 -0.62 -23.56
C GLU A 108 0.47 -1.69 -22.46
N ASP A 109 1.70 -2.07 -22.14
CA ASP A 109 2.07 -3.02 -21.08
C ASP A 109 2.30 -2.36 -19.71
N GLY A 110 2.14 -1.03 -19.62
CA GLY A 110 2.37 -0.23 -18.41
C GLY A 110 3.85 0.06 -18.14
N SER A 111 4.76 -0.26 -19.06
CA SER A 111 6.17 0.08 -18.93
C SER A 111 6.42 1.58 -19.14
N PRO A 112 7.39 2.20 -18.44
CA PRO A 112 7.70 3.61 -18.61
C PRO A 112 8.29 3.85 -20.01
N ILE A 113 7.71 4.79 -20.75
CA ILE A 113 8.26 5.18 -22.05
C ILE A 113 9.53 6.02 -21.88
N THR A 114 10.39 5.99 -22.88
CA THR A 114 11.63 6.79 -22.89
C THR A 114 11.33 8.29 -22.88
N GLU A 115 12.24 9.11 -22.36
CA GLU A 115 12.10 10.58 -22.34
C GLU A 115 11.97 11.18 -23.75
N GLU A 116 12.58 10.53 -24.75
CA GLU A 116 12.42 10.90 -26.16
C GLU A 116 11.00 10.64 -26.66
N GLU A 117 10.41 9.50 -26.29
CA GLU A 117 9.03 9.14 -26.63
C GLU A 117 8.01 10.03 -25.91
N LYS A 118 8.25 10.39 -24.64
CA LYS A 118 7.46 11.41 -23.92
C LYS A 118 7.45 12.74 -24.67
N THR A 119 8.64 13.20 -25.08
CA THR A 119 8.81 14.48 -25.79
C THR A 119 8.16 14.44 -27.18
N ARG A 120 8.18 13.28 -27.84
CA ARG A 120 7.49 13.05 -29.13
C ARG A 120 5.97 13.10 -28.96
N ARG A 121 5.42 12.39 -27.97
CA ARG A 121 3.97 12.42 -27.63
C ARG A 121 3.52 13.83 -27.23
N HIS A 122 4.33 14.57 -26.47
CA HIS A 122 4.04 15.96 -26.10
C HIS A 122 3.97 16.89 -27.31
N ARG A 123 4.91 16.78 -28.25
CA ARG A 123 4.88 17.56 -29.51
C ARG A 123 3.72 17.20 -30.42
N LEU A 124 3.33 15.92 -30.50
CA LEU A 124 2.16 15.49 -31.26
C LEU A 124 0.86 16.03 -30.67
N PHE A 125 0.75 16.04 -29.33
CA PHE A 125 -0.38 16.65 -28.62
C PHE A 125 -0.48 18.16 -28.87
N GLU A 126 0.65 18.88 -28.83
CA GLU A 126 0.70 20.33 -29.09
C GLU A 126 0.38 20.71 -30.55
N THR A 127 0.64 19.82 -31.50
CA THR A 127 0.44 20.07 -32.94
C THR A 127 -0.91 19.58 -33.47
N GLY A 128 -1.69 18.87 -32.66
CA GLY A 128 -3.04 18.40 -33.01
C GLY A 128 -3.09 17.31 -34.09
N VAL A 129 -1.94 16.77 -34.52
CA VAL A 129 -1.83 15.71 -35.52
C VAL A 129 -1.98 14.34 -34.85
N ARG A 130 -3.05 13.61 -35.20
CA ARG A 130 -3.29 12.23 -34.73
C ARG A 130 -2.74 11.21 -35.73
N PRO A 131 -1.79 10.34 -35.35
CA PRO A 131 -1.34 9.25 -36.22
C PRO A 131 -2.39 8.12 -36.25
N GLU A 132 -2.68 7.60 -37.44
CA GLU A 132 -3.71 6.59 -37.75
C GLU A 132 -3.39 5.18 -37.21
N GLU A 133 -2.14 4.94 -36.80
CA GLU A 133 -1.61 3.62 -36.39
C GLU A 133 -1.80 3.29 -34.90
N TYR A 134 -2.37 4.20 -34.11
CA TYR A 134 -2.65 3.95 -32.69
C TYR A 134 -4.15 3.76 -32.47
N LEU A 135 -4.60 2.53 -32.23
CA LEU A 135 -5.90 2.28 -31.58
C LEU A 135 -5.86 3.02 -30.24
N ASN A 136 -6.77 3.96 -30.05
CA ASN A 136 -6.82 4.75 -28.83
C ASN A 136 -7.59 3.99 -27.74
N GLU A 137 -7.49 4.45 -26.49
CA GLU A 137 -8.19 3.88 -25.33
C GLU A 137 -9.70 3.70 -25.55
N ILE A 138 -10.29 4.61 -26.33
CA ILE A 138 -11.71 4.65 -26.66
C ILE A 138 -12.04 3.51 -27.63
N ASP A 139 -11.21 3.24 -28.64
CA ASP A 139 -11.44 2.17 -29.62
C ASP A 139 -11.46 0.78 -28.93
N TYR A 140 -10.53 0.53 -28.00
CA TYR A 140 -10.52 -0.70 -27.19
C TYR A 140 -11.71 -0.79 -26.24
N ALA A 141 -12.13 0.33 -25.65
CA ALA A 141 -13.31 0.37 -24.79
C ALA A 141 -14.62 0.18 -25.57
N GLU A 142 -14.68 0.65 -26.82
CA GLU A 142 -15.81 0.50 -27.74
C GLU A 142 -15.93 -0.94 -28.24
N GLU A 143 -14.80 -1.60 -28.54
CA GLU A 143 -14.80 -3.04 -28.83
C GLU A 143 -15.27 -3.87 -27.61
N ALA A 144 -14.87 -3.46 -26.41
CA ALA A 144 -15.29 -4.10 -25.17
C ALA A 144 -16.77 -3.84 -24.81
N PHE A 145 -17.34 -2.73 -25.28
CA PHE A 145 -18.72 -2.29 -25.05
C PHE A 145 -19.38 -1.78 -26.33
N PRO A 146 -19.66 -2.66 -27.32
CA PRO A 146 -20.24 -2.24 -28.61
C PRO A 146 -21.65 -1.65 -28.44
N GLU A 147 -22.31 -1.91 -27.32
CA GLU A 147 -23.62 -1.35 -27.02
C GLU A 147 -23.57 0.16 -26.71
N ILE A 148 -22.38 0.74 -26.48
CA ILE A 148 -22.22 2.17 -26.17
C ILE A 148 -22.70 3.07 -27.31
N ASP A 149 -22.56 2.62 -28.56
CA ASP A 149 -23.03 3.37 -29.74
C ASP A 149 -24.55 3.49 -29.73
N ASN A 150 -25.26 2.41 -29.38
CA ASN A 150 -26.71 2.45 -29.25
C ASN A 150 -27.15 3.41 -28.13
N VAL A 151 -26.40 3.47 -27.02
CA VAL A 151 -26.65 4.41 -25.92
C VAL A 151 -26.47 5.85 -26.40
N ARG A 152 -25.38 6.16 -27.11
CA ARG A 152 -25.09 7.49 -27.66
C ARG A 152 -26.12 7.92 -28.70
N VAL A 153 -26.58 7.00 -29.55
CA VAL A 153 -27.63 7.27 -30.55
C VAL A 153 -28.96 7.60 -29.88
N LYS A 154 -29.37 6.85 -28.85
CA LYS A 154 -30.57 7.15 -28.05
C LYS A 154 -30.50 8.54 -27.42
N GLU A 155 -29.35 8.88 -26.82
CA GLU A 155 -29.11 10.19 -26.21
C GLU A 155 -29.19 11.32 -27.26
N ALA A 156 -28.56 11.13 -28.42
CA ALA A 156 -28.56 12.13 -29.51
C ALA A 156 -29.95 12.40 -30.10
N ILE A 157 -30.82 11.38 -30.12
CA ILE A 157 -32.20 11.49 -30.63
C ILE A 157 -33.18 11.92 -29.52
N GLY A 158 -32.71 12.04 -28.27
CA GLY A 158 -33.53 12.47 -27.13
C GLY A 158 -34.44 11.37 -26.58
N GLU A 159 -34.13 10.10 -26.84
CA GLU A 159 -34.82 8.96 -26.26
C GLU A 159 -34.39 8.77 -24.79
N SER A 160 -35.33 8.38 -23.93
CA SER A 160 -35.04 8.10 -22.52
C SER A 160 -34.12 6.87 -22.38
N LEU A 161 -32.93 7.06 -21.82
CA LEU A 161 -32.01 5.98 -21.51
C LEU A 161 -32.59 5.08 -20.42
N THR A 162 -32.45 3.76 -20.56
CA THR A 162 -32.83 2.80 -19.53
C THR A 162 -31.73 2.66 -18.47
N PHE A 163 -32.04 2.05 -17.31
CA PHE A 163 -31.01 1.76 -16.29
C PHE A 163 -29.86 0.90 -16.85
N LYS A 164 -30.15 -0.01 -17.79
CA LYS A 164 -29.13 -0.81 -18.48
C LYS A 164 -28.23 0.07 -19.36
N ASP A 165 -28.81 1.01 -20.10
CA ASP A 165 -28.06 1.95 -20.94
C ASP A 165 -27.11 2.81 -20.08
N LEU A 166 -27.61 3.32 -18.94
CA LEU A 166 -26.79 4.06 -17.98
C LEU A 166 -25.69 3.18 -17.35
N ALA A 167 -25.97 1.92 -17.06
CA ALA A 167 -24.98 1.00 -16.49
C ALA A 167 -23.87 0.66 -17.49
N VAL A 168 -24.20 0.54 -18.79
CA VAL A 168 -23.24 0.40 -19.89
C VAL A 168 -22.39 1.65 -20.03
N TYR A 169 -23.01 2.83 -20.10
CA TYR A 169 -22.30 4.11 -20.16
C TYR A 169 -21.34 4.28 -18.97
N ARG A 170 -21.82 3.97 -17.75
CA ARG A 170 -21.03 4.06 -16.52
C ARG A 170 -19.93 3.00 -16.42
N ALA A 171 -20.08 1.85 -17.07
CA ALA A 171 -19.04 0.82 -17.15
C ALA A 171 -17.96 1.20 -18.18
N PHE A 172 -18.37 1.72 -19.33
CA PHE A 172 -17.51 2.27 -20.37
C PHE A 172 -16.66 3.43 -19.84
N ASP A 173 -17.28 4.41 -19.19
CA ASP A 173 -16.58 5.52 -18.51
C ASP A 173 -15.60 5.01 -17.45
N LYS A 174 -15.92 3.91 -16.75
CA LYS A 174 -15.01 3.27 -15.77
C LYS A 174 -13.84 2.53 -16.39
N LEU A 175 -13.88 2.12 -17.66
CA LEU A 175 -12.72 1.55 -18.35
C LEU A 175 -11.66 2.61 -18.65
N LEU A 176 -12.14 3.80 -19.03
CA LEU A 176 -11.34 4.93 -19.49
C LEU A 176 -10.87 5.83 -18.32
N SER A 177 -11.66 5.94 -17.25
CA SER A 177 -11.34 6.83 -16.12
C SER A 177 -10.35 6.21 -15.13
N ALA A 178 -9.14 6.78 -15.07
CA ALA A 178 -8.13 6.54 -14.05
C ALA A 178 -8.60 6.88 -12.62
N GLU A 179 -9.70 7.62 -12.44
CA GLU A 179 -10.21 8.02 -11.14
C GLU A 179 -10.62 6.86 -10.23
N LYS A 180 -10.88 5.66 -10.79
CA LYS A 180 -11.10 4.45 -9.99
C LYS A 180 -9.87 3.55 -9.83
N ALA A 181 -8.71 3.93 -10.39
CA ALA A 181 -7.40 3.43 -9.97
C ALA A 181 -6.93 4.08 -8.65
N LYS A 182 -7.63 5.12 -8.17
CA LYS A 182 -7.45 5.68 -6.83
C LYS A 182 -7.75 4.57 -5.79
N PRO A 183 -6.80 4.23 -4.89
CA PRO A 183 -7.01 3.26 -3.82
C PRO A 183 -8.22 3.66 -2.99
N ARG A 184 -9.11 2.70 -2.72
CA ARG A 184 -10.40 3.01 -2.09
C ARG A 184 -10.34 3.11 -0.58
N THR A 185 -9.30 2.57 0.05
CA THR A 185 -9.18 2.52 1.51
C THR A 185 -7.82 3.00 2.01
N LEU A 186 -7.74 3.38 3.29
CA LEU A 186 -6.49 3.80 3.92
C LEU A 186 -5.43 2.68 3.88
N GLY A 187 -5.82 1.41 4.03
CA GLY A 187 -4.94 0.26 3.89
C GLY A 187 -4.31 0.17 2.50
N ALA A 188 -5.13 0.30 1.45
CA ALA A 188 -4.63 0.26 0.07
C ALA A 188 -3.68 1.45 -0.25
N LEU A 189 -3.93 2.62 0.33
CA LEU A 189 -3.04 3.78 0.21
C LEU A 189 -1.65 3.53 0.81
N TRP A 190 -1.58 2.74 1.88
CA TRP A 190 -0.30 2.39 2.50
C TRP A 190 0.49 1.37 1.72
N GLU A 191 -0.17 0.35 1.16
CA GLU A 191 0.50 -0.63 0.29
C GLU A 191 1.19 0.07 -0.87
N GLU A 192 0.51 1.04 -1.47
CA GLU A 192 1.08 1.80 -2.57
C GLU A 192 2.20 2.76 -2.13
N TYR A 193 2.04 3.42 -0.98
CA TYR A 193 3.11 4.26 -0.43
C TYR A 193 4.36 3.46 -0.08
N ARG A 194 4.17 2.22 0.40
CA ARG A 194 5.23 1.27 0.70
C ARG A 194 6.01 0.92 -0.58
N ASP A 195 5.30 0.64 -1.66
CA ASP A 195 5.91 0.34 -2.96
C ASP A 195 6.66 1.55 -3.53
N HIS A 196 6.08 2.75 -3.44
CA HIS A 196 6.73 3.99 -3.86
C HIS A 196 8.03 4.29 -3.10
N THR A 197 8.06 4.01 -1.80
CA THR A 197 9.21 4.33 -0.94
C THR A 197 10.22 3.18 -0.79
N GLY A 198 9.94 2.02 -1.41
CA GLY A 198 10.78 0.83 -1.29
C GLY A 198 10.84 0.26 0.13
N ILE A 199 9.77 0.42 0.92
CA ILE A 199 9.71 -0.13 2.28
C ILE A 199 9.45 -1.64 2.17
N ASP A 200 10.48 -2.44 2.44
CA ASP A 200 10.35 -3.89 2.43
C ASP A 200 9.81 -4.43 3.78
N PRO A 201 8.59 -5.01 3.83
CA PRO A 201 7.98 -5.53 5.05
C PRO A 201 8.70 -6.76 5.62
N SER A 202 9.62 -7.39 4.90
CA SER A 202 10.47 -8.47 5.44
C SER A 202 11.56 -7.92 6.37
N THR A 203 12.01 -6.68 6.14
CA THR A 203 13.07 -6.05 6.92
C THR A 203 12.59 -5.64 8.32
N ARG A 204 13.50 -5.59 9.29
CA ARG A 204 13.17 -5.09 10.65
C ARG A 204 12.57 -3.69 10.61
N THR A 205 13.10 -2.82 9.74
CA THR A 205 12.62 -1.45 9.61
C THR A 205 11.23 -1.43 8.98
N GLY A 206 11.00 -2.17 7.91
CA GLY A 206 9.69 -2.23 7.26
C GLY A 206 8.61 -2.82 8.16
N ARG A 207 8.89 -3.92 8.89
CA ARG A 207 7.96 -4.46 9.91
C ARG A 207 7.58 -3.42 10.97
N ARG A 208 8.52 -2.57 11.37
CA ARG A 208 8.26 -1.51 12.33
C ARG A 208 7.36 -0.42 11.76
N GLU A 209 7.58 0.01 10.52
CA GLU A 209 6.73 1.01 9.88
C GLU A 209 5.32 0.45 9.58
N GLU A 210 5.23 -0.81 9.14
CA GLU A 210 3.97 -1.54 8.95
C GLU A 210 3.17 -1.59 10.27
N LYS A 211 3.81 -2.01 11.37
CA LYS A 211 3.15 -2.05 12.68
C LYS A 211 2.60 -0.68 13.11
N ARG A 212 3.31 0.40 12.83
CA ARG A 212 2.86 1.76 13.16
C ARG A 212 1.64 2.16 12.35
N TRP A 213 1.63 1.83 11.06
CA TRP A 213 0.48 2.06 10.20
C TRP A 213 -0.74 1.22 10.64
N GLN A 214 -0.54 -0.05 10.96
CA GLN A 214 -1.60 -0.92 11.47
C GLN A 214 -2.17 -0.43 12.80
N ASN A 215 -1.34 0.07 13.71
CA ASN A 215 -1.82 0.72 14.94
C ASN A 215 -2.68 1.95 14.63
N PHE A 216 -2.31 2.74 13.62
CA PHE A 216 -3.11 3.89 13.19
C PHE A 216 -4.45 3.44 12.59
N LEU A 217 -4.44 2.44 11.70
CA LEU A 217 -5.66 1.85 11.14
C LEU A 217 -6.57 1.22 12.20
N ALA A 218 -6.01 0.65 13.27
CA ALA A 218 -6.81 0.09 14.37
C ALA A 218 -7.66 1.17 15.06
N ILE A 219 -7.18 2.41 15.10
CA ILE A 219 -7.87 3.56 15.70
C ILE A 219 -8.85 4.19 14.71
N THR A 220 -8.39 4.46 13.48
CA THR A 220 -9.20 5.16 12.48
C THR A 220 -10.22 4.25 11.80
N GLY A 221 -9.97 2.95 11.81
CA GLY A 221 -10.55 1.96 10.90
C GLY A 221 -9.92 2.04 9.51
N ASP A 222 -10.00 0.94 8.76
CA ASP A 222 -9.70 0.95 7.33
C ASP A 222 -10.87 1.58 6.55
N LYS A 223 -10.90 2.91 6.55
CA LYS A 223 -12.01 3.69 5.99
C LYS A 223 -11.92 3.80 4.48
N ILE A 224 -13.10 3.77 3.85
CA ILE A 224 -13.25 4.13 2.45
C ILE A 224 -13.04 5.64 2.30
N ILE A 225 -12.32 6.05 1.26
CA ILE A 225 -12.11 7.46 0.94
C ILE A 225 -13.42 8.10 0.49
N ALA A 226 -13.81 9.17 1.17
CA ALA A 226 -15.04 9.93 0.99
C ALA A 226 -14.77 11.42 1.25
N PRO A 227 -15.70 12.34 0.92
CA PRO A 227 -15.49 13.77 1.12
C PRO A 227 -15.14 14.17 2.58
N ASN A 228 -15.66 13.42 3.56
CA ASN A 228 -15.39 13.66 4.99
C ASN A 228 -14.08 13.02 5.50
N THR A 229 -13.31 12.32 4.65
CA THR A 229 -12.09 11.61 5.07
C THR A 229 -11.07 12.53 5.71
N ASN A 230 -10.95 13.77 5.27
CA ASN A 230 -10.02 14.73 5.87
C ASN A 230 -10.27 14.90 7.39
N ASN A 231 -11.52 15.09 7.80
CA ASN A 231 -11.88 15.23 9.21
C ASN A 231 -11.63 13.93 10.00
N ILE A 232 -11.93 12.79 9.40
CA ILE A 232 -11.68 11.46 10.00
C ILE A 232 -10.18 11.25 10.25
N LEU A 233 -9.34 11.69 9.31
CA LEU A 233 -7.88 11.59 9.45
C LEU A 233 -7.37 12.44 10.62
N HIS A 234 -7.84 13.68 10.77
CA HIS A 234 -7.44 14.52 11.92
C HIS A 234 -7.86 13.91 13.26
N GLN A 235 -9.12 13.49 13.39
CA GLN A 235 -9.60 12.80 14.59
C GLN A 235 -8.79 11.53 14.87
N GLY A 236 -8.46 10.78 13.82
CA GLY A 236 -7.62 9.61 13.89
C GLY A 236 -6.22 9.89 14.41
N LEU A 237 -5.58 10.95 13.92
CA LEU A 237 -4.24 11.38 14.33
C LEU A 237 -4.24 11.83 15.79
N ASP A 238 -5.26 12.57 16.23
CA ASP A 238 -5.41 12.99 17.63
C ASP A 238 -5.62 11.78 18.56
N ASN A 239 -6.52 10.87 18.18
CA ASN A 239 -6.77 9.64 18.92
C ASN A 239 -5.53 8.74 18.99
N TYR A 240 -4.72 8.71 17.93
CA TYR A 240 -3.43 8.03 17.93
C TYR A 240 -2.49 8.63 18.97
N VAL A 241 -2.35 9.95 19.04
CA VAL A 241 -1.52 10.58 20.07
C VAL A 241 -2.02 10.24 21.48
N ILE A 242 -3.34 10.27 21.70
CA ILE A 242 -3.97 9.94 22.99
C ILE A 242 -3.68 8.49 23.38
N GLU A 243 -3.93 7.51 22.50
CA GLU A 243 -3.70 6.09 22.81
C GLU A 243 -2.23 5.80 23.11
N ARG A 244 -1.31 6.36 22.30
CA ARG A 244 0.13 6.14 22.49
C ARG A 244 0.62 6.78 23.79
N LYS A 245 0.05 7.93 24.17
CA LYS A 245 0.30 8.56 25.48
C LYS A 245 -0.14 7.65 26.62
N THR A 246 -1.37 7.13 26.55
CA THR A 246 -1.93 6.22 27.55
C THR A 246 -1.11 4.93 27.67
N SER A 247 -0.53 4.49 26.55
CA SER A 247 0.40 3.35 26.51
C SER A 247 1.82 3.67 27.05
N GLY A 248 2.05 4.86 27.59
CA GLY A 248 3.34 5.27 28.17
C GLY A 248 4.43 5.57 27.15
N VAL A 249 4.09 5.81 25.88
CA VAL A 249 5.06 6.11 24.83
C VAL A 249 5.51 7.57 24.93
N LYS A 250 6.83 7.79 24.90
CA LYS A 250 7.44 9.13 24.91
C LYS A 250 6.98 9.97 23.72
N GLY A 251 6.73 11.25 23.94
CA GLY A 251 6.29 12.20 22.92
C GLY A 251 7.24 12.29 21.73
N GLN A 252 8.56 12.22 21.97
CA GLN A 252 9.56 12.16 20.87
C GLN A 252 9.44 10.90 20.02
N THR A 253 9.01 9.79 20.61
CA THR A 253 8.78 8.53 19.88
C THR A 253 7.49 8.64 19.08
N ILE A 254 6.41 9.16 19.67
CA ILE A 254 5.13 9.43 18.98
C ILE A 254 5.36 10.36 17.79
N ASP A 255 6.15 11.41 17.95
CA ASP A 255 6.49 12.35 16.88
C ASP A 255 7.18 11.67 15.69
N ARG A 256 8.09 10.73 15.97
CA ARG A 256 8.74 9.90 14.94
C ARG A 256 7.79 8.90 14.29
N GLU A 257 6.83 8.35 15.03
CA GLU A 257 5.78 7.48 14.49
C GLU A 257 4.88 8.28 13.52
N LEU A 258 4.42 9.46 13.95
CA LEU A 258 3.59 10.36 13.14
C LEU A 258 4.27 10.81 11.85
N ASN A 259 5.59 11.03 11.85
CA ASN A 259 6.32 11.43 10.62
C ASN A 259 6.01 10.51 9.43
N ARG A 260 5.97 9.19 9.66
CA ARG A 260 5.75 8.23 8.58
C ARG A 260 4.29 8.20 8.14
N ILE A 261 3.36 8.22 9.10
CA ILE A 261 1.92 8.25 8.84
C ILE A 261 1.56 9.51 8.02
N LEU A 262 2.02 10.68 8.49
CA LEU A 262 1.80 11.96 7.81
C LEU A 262 2.44 11.99 6.42
N ALA A 263 3.63 11.41 6.25
CA ALA A 263 4.29 11.34 4.95
C ALA A 263 3.47 10.52 3.95
N CYS A 264 2.91 9.38 4.37
CA CYS A 264 1.99 8.59 3.56
C CYS A 264 0.75 9.40 3.15
N LEU A 265 0.02 9.95 4.13
CA LEU A 265 -1.22 10.71 3.89
C LEU A 265 -1.02 11.92 2.97
N ARG A 266 0.08 12.67 3.16
CA ARG A 266 0.41 13.84 2.32
C ARG A 266 0.88 13.45 0.93
N TRP A 267 1.55 12.31 0.79
CA TRP A 267 1.97 11.82 -0.52
C TRP A 267 0.76 11.38 -1.32
N VAL A 268 -0.13 10.56 -0.75
CA VAL A 268 -1.33 10.11 -1.47
C VAL A 268 -2.31 11.24 -1.78
N SER A 269 -2.46 12.21 -0.87
CA SER A 269 -3.27 13.41 -1.12
C SER A 269 -2.79 14.16 -2.36
N ARG A 270 -1.46 14.29 -2.54
CA ARG A 270 -0.86 14.90 -3.73
C ARG A 270 -0.99 14.04 -4.97
N LYS A 271 -0.72 12.73 -4.85
CA LYS A 271 -0.78 11.78 -5.98
C LYS A 271 -2.18 11.71 -6.59
N TYR A 272 -3.21 11.63 -5.75
CA TYR A 272 -4.60 11.44 -6.18
C TYR A 272 -5.46 12.70 -6.15
N ARG A 273 -4.85 13.84 -5.79
CA ARG A 273 -5.50 15.15 -5.70
C ARG A 273 -6.73 15.11 -4.78
N PHE A 274 -6.62 14.44 -3.63
CA PHE A 274 -7.71 14.40 -2.64
C PHE A 274 -7.90 15.73 -1.89
N ASP A 275 -7.02 16.70 -2.10
CA ASP A 275 -7.03 18.02 -1.45
C ASP A 275 -7.08 17.95 0.09
N TRP A 276 -6.47 16.91 0.68
CA TRP A 276 -6.40 16.80 2.14
C TRP A 276 -5.39 17.79 2.71
N GLN A 277 -5.87 18.65 3.60
CA GLN A 277 -5.07 19.58 4.38
C GLN A 277 -4.63 18.94 5.70
N ILE A 278 -3.69 17.99 5.62
CA ILE A 278 -3.25 17.19 6.77
C ILE A 278 -2.31 18.00 7.69
N VAL A 279 -2.81 18.31 8.88
CA VAL A 279 -2.13 19.04 9.95
C VAL A 279 -1.58 18.03 10.95
N ARG A 280 -0.41 18.34 11.50
CA ARG A 280 0.22 17.50 12.52
C ARG A 280 -0.45 17.75 13.88
N PRO A 281 -0.81 16.69 14.63
CA PRO A 281 -1.31 16.85 16.00
C PRO A 281 -0.18 17.31 16.94
N LEU A 282 -0.56 17.98 18.02
CA LEU A 282 0.39 18.48 19.02
C LEU A 282 1.01 17.33 19.83
N THR A 283 2.32 17.38 20.00
CA THR A 283 3.09 16.45 20.85
C THR A 283 3.90 17.22 21.88
N TRP A 284 4.32 16.54 22.95
CA TRP A 284 5.18 17.10 24.00
C TRP A 284 6.62 16.58 23.89
N LYS A 285 7.56 17.31 24.51
CA LYS A 285 8.94 16.87 24.66
C LYS A 285 9.13 16.36 26.08
N ASP A 286 9.41 15.07 26.22
CA ASP A 286 9.85 14.53 27.50
C ASP A 286 11.26 15.05 27.83
N PRO A 287 11.57 15.27 29.13
CA PRO A 287 12.92 15.59 29.56
C PRO A 287 13.90 14.50 29.11
N VAL A 288 15.04 14.93 28.57
CA VAL A 288 16.07 14.02 28.09
C VAL A 288 16.72 13.37 29.31
N ALA A 289 16.44 12.10 29.53
CA ALA A 289 17.19 11.32 30.50
C ALA A 289 18.67 11.30 30.06
N SER A 290 19.55 11.82 30.92
CA SER A 290 20.99 11.66 30.77
C SER A 290 21.31 10.17 30.67
N LYS A 291 22.01 9.76 29.62
CA LYS A 291 22.53 8.39 29.54
C LYS A 291 23.68 8.28 30.53
N ALA A 292 23.71 7.22 31.33
CA ALA A 292 24.89 6.88 32.10
C ALA A 292 26.08 6.73 31.13
N VAL A 293 27.16 7.42 31.44
CA VAL A 293 28.42 7.36 30.68
C VAL A 293 29.44 6.68 31.58
N MET A 294 30.22 5.76 31.02
CA MET A 294 31.29 5.09 31.77
C MET A 294 32.32 6.12 32.23
N THR A 295 32.63 6.08 33.52
CA THR A 295 33.76 6.79 34.13
C THR A 295 35.09 6.27 33.58
N ARG A 296 36.17 7.03 33.76
CA ARG A 296 37.51 6.59 33.33
C ARG A 296 37.95 5.29 34.02
N GLU A 297 37.50 5.07 35.25
CA GLU A 297 37.83 3.86 36.01
C GLU A 297 37.10 2.64 35.46
N GLU A 298 35.79 2.76 35.19
CA GLU A 298 35.01 1.71 34.53
C GLU A 298 35.56 1.37 33.15
N GLN A 299 36.03 2.37 32.38
CA GLN A 299 36.67 2.15 31.08
C GLN A 299 37.98 1.36 31.21
N ARG A 300 38.79 1.63 32.24
CA ARG A 300 40.03 0.87 32.51
C ARG A 300 39.73 -0.57 32.92
N GLN A 301 38.72 -0.75 33.77
CA GLN A 301 38.27 -2.09 34.19
C GLN A 301 37.75 -2.90 33.00
N LEU A 302 36.94 -2.28 32.13
CA LEU A 302 36.47 -2.90 30.90
C LEU A 302 37.64 -3.26 29.96
N PHE A 303 38.61 -2.36 29.81
CA PHE A 303 39.80 -2.61 28.99
C PHE A 303 40.64 -3.79 29.53
N ALA A 304 40.92 -3.80 30.83
CA ALA A 304 41.64 -4.90 31.48
C ALA A 304 40.88 -6.24 31.33
N PHE A 305 39.55 -6.21 31.52
CA PHE A 305 38.69 -7.36 31.30
C PHE A 305 38.79 -7.88 29.84
N CYS A 306 38.80 -6.99 28.85
CA CYS A 306 38.90 -7.37 27.44
C CYS A 306 40.21 -8.13 27.12
N LEU A 307 41.33 -7.70 27.73
CA LEU A 307 42.65 -8.31 27.50
C LEU A 307 42.84 -9.68 28.16
N ASP A 308 42.09 -9.97 29.22
CA ASP A 308 42.17 -11.24 29.95
C ASP A 308 41.38 -12.38 29.28
N GLN A 309 40.65 -12.07 28.19
CA GLN A 309 39.82 -13.07 27.50
C GLN A 309 40.67 -14.04 26.68
N GLN A 310 40.44 -15.35 26.86
CA GLN A 310 41.18 -16.41 26.17
C GLN A 310 40.36 -17.20 25.15
N ASP A 311 39.03 -17.11 25.22
CA ASP A 311 38.14 -17.73 24.24
C ASP A 311 38.11 -16.92 22.94
N GLU A 312 38.26 -17.59 21.79
CA GLU A 312 38.37 -16.96 20.45
C GLU A 312 37.20 -16.01 20.13
N LEU A 313 35.95 -16.45 20.35
CA LEU A 313 34.78 -15.62 20.09
C LEU A 313 34.74 -14.39 21.01
N THR A 314 35.19 -14.56 22.25
CA THR A 314 35.22 -13.50 23.25
C THR A 314 36.39 -12.55 23.00
N GLN A 315 37.53 -13.02 22.49
CA GLN A 315 38.65 -12.20 22.03
C GLN A 315 38.25 -11.30 20.86
N LEU A 316 37.53 -11.82 19.86
CA LEU A 316 37.00 -11.00 18.76
C LEU A 316 36.06 -9.90 19.26
N ARG A 317 35.20 -10.21 20.24
CA ARG A 317 34.32 -9.20 20.89
C ARG A 317 35.10 -8.19 21.72
N SER A 318 36.16 -8.62 22.40
CA SER A 318 37.09 -7.77 23.13
C SER A 318 37.81 -6.80 22.18
N ALA A 319 38.35 -7.30 21.07
CA ALA A 319 39.00 -6.50 20.04
C ALA A 319 38.05 -5.43 19.48
N ALA A 320 36.83 -5.82 19.12
CA ALA A 320 35.79 -4.89 18.69
C ALA A 320 35.47 -3.84 19.76
N THR A 321 35.37 -4.24 21.03
CA THR A 321 35.07 -3.34 22.15
C THR A 321 36.21 -2.33 22.39
N ILE A 322 37.47 -2.76 22.29
CA ILE A 322 38.65 -1.89 22.40
C ILE A 322 38.64 -0.85 21.27
N CYS A 323 38.36 -1.26 20.04
CA CYS A 323 38.19 -0.36 18.89
C CYS A 323 37.07 0.67 19.14
N MET A 324 35.92 0.23 19.67
CA MET A 324 34.82 1.14 20.02
C MET A 324 35.20 2.14 21.12
N LEU A 325 35.97 1.70 22.13
CA LEU A 325 36.40 2.52 23.26
C LEU A 325 37.36 3.64 22.83
N GLN A 326 38.36 3.34 21.99
CA GLN A 326 39.37 4.32 21.57
C GLN A 326 38.89 5.23 20.42
N GLY A 327 38.10 4.71 19.50
CA GLY A 327 37.75 5.40 18.26
C GLY A 327 36.34 5.98 18.20
N GLY A 328 35.54 5.77 19.26
CA GLY A 328 34.11 6.06 19.24
C GLY A 328 33.39 5.35 18.09
N ILE A 329 33.90 4.19 17.67
CA ILE A 329 33.40 3.46 16.51
C ILE A 329 32.05 2.82 16.88
N MET A 330 31.08 2.88 15.97
CA MET A 330 29.79 2.20 16.18
C MET A 330 29.90 0.73 15.81
N THR A 331 29.12 -0.13 16.47
CA THR A 331 29.04 -1.57 16.11
C THR A 331 28.73 -1.79 14.63
N SER A 332 27.83 -1.00 14.06
CA SER A 332 27.50 -1.06 12.63
C SER A 332 28.58 -0.52 11.70
N GLU A 333 29.55 0.24 12.20
CA GLU A 333 30.72 0.66 11.43
C GLU A 333 31.71 -0.51 11.36
N LEU A 334 32.03 -1.13 12.50
CA LEU A 334 32.90 -2.32 12.56
C LEU A 334 32.34 -3.52 11.78
N ALA A 335 31.04 -3.82 11.94
CA ALA A 335 30.40 -4.95 11.26
C ALA A 335 30.37 -4.81 9.73
N ARG A 336 30.72 -3.63 9.21
CA ARG A 336 30.78 -3.33 7.80
C ARG A 336 32.20 -3.37 7.26
N SER A 337 33.20 -3.06 8.09
CA SER A 337 34.62 -3.02 7.71
C SER A 337 35.06 -4.23 6.90
N GLU A 338 35.82 -3.96 5.84
CA GLU A 338 36.50 -4.97 5.02
C GLU A 338 37.96 -5.12 5.46
N PRO A 339 38.64 -6.22 5.16
CA PRO A 339 40.05 -6.42 5.51
C PRO A 339 40.96 -5.25 5.09
N ASP A 340 40.72 -4.68 3.90
CA ASP A 340 41.45 -3.54 3.35
C ASP A 340 41.22 -2.22 4.13
N ASP A 341 40.30 -2.20 5.09
CA ASP A 341 40.07 -1.07 5.98
C ASP A 341 40.97 -1.13 7.24
N LEU A 342 41.62 -2.28 7.51
CA LEU A 342 42.49 -2.49 8.67
C LEU A 342 43.96 -2.37 8.27
N HIS A 343 44.66 -1.42 8.88
CA HIS A 343 46.09 -1.19 8.66
C HIS A 343 46.84 -1.35 9.98
N LEU A 344 46.87 -2.58 10.48
CA LEU A 344 47.50 -2.90 11.76
C LEU A 344 49.04 -2.96 11.68
N ASP A 345 49.58 -3.20 10.48
CA ASP A 345 51.02 -3.26 10.22
C ASP A 345 51.66 -1.89 9.91
N ALA A 346 50.87 -0.82 9.89
CA ALA A 346 51.38 0.52 9.64
C ALA A 346 52.22 1.04 10.82
N GLU A 347 53.13 1.99 10.56
CA GLU A 347 53.97 2.63 11.59
C GLU A 347 53.12 3.18 12.77
N ILE A 348 51.95 3.71 12.45
CA ILE A 348 50.88 4.00 13.40
C ILE A 348 49.68 3.17 12.96
N PRO A 349 49.32 2.08 13.64
CA PRO A 349 48.18 1.26 13.28
C PRO A 349 46.88 2.08 13.18
N TYR A 350 46.05 1.83 12.17
CA TYR A 350 44.79 2.58 11.98
C TYR A 350 43.67 1.77 11.32
N LEU A 351 42.43 2.23 11.53
CA LEU A 351 41.21 1.73 10.89
C LEU A 351 40.58 2.82 10.01
N LEU A 352 40.23 2.46 8.78
CA LEU A 352 39.49 3.32 7.86
C LEU A 352 37.98 3.12 8.01
N ILE A 353 37.26 4.18 8.38
CA ILE A 353 35.80 4.19 8.28
C ILE A 353 35.45 4.90 6.98
N ARG A 354 35.15 4.17 5.90
CA ARG A 354 34.83 4.75 4.58
C ARG A 354 33.55 4.22 3.91
N GLN A 355 32.91 3.23 4.54
CA GLN A 355 31.71 2.59 4.00
C GLN A 355 30.49 3.51 3.99
N LYS A 356 29.38 3.10 3.35
CA LYS A 356 28.11 3.88 3.27
C LYS A 356 27.63 4.32 4.67
N THR A 357 28.14 5.45 5.12
CA THR A 357 27.73 6.14 6.34
C THR A 357 26.59 7.10 5.98
N LYS A 358 25.82 7.51 6.99
CA LYS A 358 24.64 8.38 6.79
C LYS A 358 24.99 9.73 6.15
N THR A 359 26.25 10.18 6.24
CA THR A 359 26.76 11.43 5.68
C THR A 359 28.22 11.24 5.25
N LYS A 360 28.63 11.76 4.09
CA LYS A 360 30.02 11.67 3.58
C LYS A 360 31.09 12.18 4.56
N GLN A 361 30.71 13.10 5.46
CA GLN A 361 31.55 13.65 6.52
C GLN A 361 31.95 12.65 7.61
N ARG A 362 31.38 11.44 7.63
CA ARG A 362 31.75 10.40 8.61
C ARG A 362 32.93 9.54 8.17
N ASN A 363 33.46 9.77 6.97
CA ASN A 363 34.67 9.13 6.53
C ASN A 363 35.86 9.64 7.37
N ARG A 364 36.54 8.74 8.06
CA ARG A 364 37.61 9.11 9.00
C ARG A 364 38.64 8.00 9.17
N VAL A 365 39.86 8.41 9.47
CA VAL A 365 40.94 7.53 9.94
C VAL A 365 40.86 7.48 11.46
N VAL A 366 40.83 6.28 12.03
CA VAL A 366 40.86 6.07 13.48
C VAL A 366 42.21 5.44 13.84
N PRO A 367 43.11 6.18 14.51
CA PRO A 367 44.36 5.58 14.98
C PRO A 367 44.07 4.56 16.09
N ILE A 368 44.80 3.46 16.05
CA ILE A 368 44.76 2.37 17.02
C ILE A 368 45.95 2.54 17.96
N VAL A 369 45.67 2.97 19.18
CA VAL A 369 46.67 3.27 20.23
C VAL A 369 46.54 2.34 21.43
N LEU A 370 45.38 1.72 21.62
CA LEU A 370 45.14 0.76 22.69
C LEU A 370 45.35 -0.68 22.20
N ALA A 371 46.26 -1.39 22.86
CA ALA A 371 46.58 -2.80 22.65
C ALA A 371 46.73 -3.24 21.17
N PRO A 372 47.60 -2.57 20.38
CA PRO A 372 47.79 -2.91 18.97
C PRO A 372 48.24 -4.36 18.77
N SER A 373 49.11 -4.90 19.65
CA SER A 373 49.55 -6.29 19.57
C SER A 373 48.38 -7.28 19.74
N PHE A 374 47.53 -7.07 20.74
CA PHE A 374 46.33 -7.89 20.95
C PHE A 374 45.40 -7.89 19.73
N LEU A 375 45.26 -6.74 19.06
CA LEU A 375 44.41 -6.60 17.87
C LEU A 375 45.00 -7.25 16.62
N VAL A 376 46.32 -7.44 16.56
CA VAL A 376 46.99 -8.19 15.48
C VAL A 376 46.84 -9.69 15.67
N ASP A 377 46.82 -10.14 16.93
CA ASP A 377 46.75 -11.56 17.29
C ASP A 377 45.31 -12.14 17.21
N CYS A 378 44.28 -11.27 17.16
CA CYS A 378 42.86 -11.63 17.03
C CYS A 378 42.38 -11.53 15.58
#